data_AF-A0A833GNL8-F1
#
_entry.id   AF-A0A833GNL8-F1
#
_cell.length_a   1.000
_cell.length_b   1.000
_cell.length_c   1.000
_cell.angle_alpha   90.00
_cell.angle_beta   90.00
_cell.angle_gamma   90.00
#
_symmetry.space_group_name_H-M   'P 1'
#
loop_
_entity.id
_entity.type
_entity.pdbx_description
1 polymer ?
#
loop_
_entity_poly.entity_id
_entity_poly.type
_entity_poly.pdbx_seq_one_letter_code
_entity_poly.pdbx_strand_id
1 'polypeptide(L)'
;MSESIDFKYVIPARLDDPPKFLWWDFDVAILFMGCMVIGIMTNQTLTFTGLGVVVAMSYQKLKAGRSRAFGLHALYWYLPTSFGFRITPPSAVREFIG
;
A
#
# COMPACT_ATOMS: atom_id res chain seq x y z
N MET A 1 20.76 34.09 -6.67
CA MET A 1 21.02 33.22 -7.82
C MET A 1 20.14 31.98 -7.67
N SER A 2 18.87 32.08 -8.05
CA SER A 2 17.94 30.93 -8.02
C SER A 2 18.15 30.14 -9.31
N GLU A 3 18.82 29.01 -9.22
CA GLU A 3 18.97 28.06 -10.32
C GLU A 3 17.58 27.57 -10.73
N SER A 4 17.12 27.94 -11.93
CA SER A 4 15.90 27.40 -12.51
C SER A 4 16.17 25.95 -12.91
N ILE A 5 15.68 25.00 -12.12
CA ILE A 5 15.86 23.57 -12.38
C ILE A 5 15.17 23.23 -13.73
N ASP A 6 15.95 22.82 -14.72
CA ASP A 6 15.45 22.26 -15.97
C ASP A 6 14.95 20.84 -15.72
N PHE A 7 13.63 20.70 -15.59
CA PHE A 7 12.95 19.43 -15.29
C PHE A 7 13.11 18.37 -16.39
N LYS A 8 13.64 18.72 -17.56
CA LYS A 8 13.76 17.80 -18.71
C LYS A 8 14.66 16.59 -18.45
N TYR A 9 15.62 16.71 -17.52
CA TYR A 9 16.59 15.65 -17.21
C TYR A 9 16.55 15.17 -15.75
N VAL A 10 15.56 15.61 -14.97
CA VAL A 10 15.43 15.20 -13.57
C VAL A 10 14.79 13.81 -13.51
N ILE A 11 15.57 12.81 -13.10
CA ILE A 11 15.04 11.48 -12.81
C ILE A 11 14.32 11.53 -11.45
N PRO A 12 13.01 11.22 -11.38
CA PRO A 12 12.28 11.26 -10.12
C PRO A 12 12.75 10.14 -9.19
N ALA A 13 13.39 10.53 -8.08
CA ALA A 13 13.89 9.58 -7.07
C ALA A 13 12.79 8.90 -6.21
N ARG A 14 11.54 9.33 -6.37
CA ARG A 14 10.39 8.96 -5.51
C ARG A 14 9.33 8.14 -6.24
N LEU A 15 9.61 7.66 -7.45
CA LEU A 15 8.62 7.00 -8.31
C LEU A 15 8.02 5.74 -7.64
N ASP A 16 8.83 4.98 -6.94
CA ASP A 16 8.41 3.71 -6.33
C ASP A 16 7.88 3.87 -4.89
N ASP A 17 7.74 5.09 -4.37
CA ASP A 17 7.43 5.29 -2.93
C ASP A 17 6.07 4.65 -2.62
N PRO A 18 5.99 3.83 -1.56
CA PRO A 18 4.73 3.20 -1.21
C PRO A 18 3.68 4.29 -0.97
N PRO A 19 2.43 4.07 -1.44
CA PRO A 19 1.38 5.04 -1.24
C PRO A 19 1.17 5.24 0.27
N LYS A 20 1.19 6.49 0.69
CA LYS A 20 0.94 6.90 2.06
C LYS A 20 -0.50 7.36 2.21
N PHE A 21 -1.12 6.97 3.31
CA PHE A 21 -2.40 7.51 3.76
C PHE A 21 -2.14 8.36 5.00
N LEU A 22 -2.28 9.68 4.85
CA LEU A 22 -1.87 10.67 5.86
C LEU A 22 -0.38 10.50 6.22
N TRP A 23 -0.07 10.05 7.44
CA TRP A 23 1.29 9.81 7.93
C TRP A 23 1.66 8.31 7.99
N TRP A 24 0.72 7.43 7.65
CA TRP A 24 0.91 5.99 7.66
C TRP A 24 1.04 5.44 6.24
N ASP A 25 1.69 4.30 6.12
CA ASP A 25 1.65 3.55 4.87
C ASP A 25 0.22 3.01 4.65
N PHE A 26 -0.20 2.93 3.38
CA PHE A 26 -1.56 2.53 3.02
C PHE A 26 -1.98 1.16 3.60
N ASP A 27 -1.06 0.20 3.65
CA ASP A 27 -1.30 -1.13 4.25
C ASP A 27 -1.54 -1.06 5.77
N VAL A 28 -0.80 -0.23 6.49
CA VAL A 28 -1.01 0.03 7.92
C VAL A 28 -2.36 0.71 8.16
N ALA A 29 -2.71 1.68 7.31
CA ALA A 29 -3.98 2.40 7.41
C ALA A 29 -5.18 1.48 7.17
N ILE A 30 -5.13 0.57 6.18
CA ILE A 30 -6.18 -0.42 5.95
C ILE A 30 -6.39 -1.33 7.16
N LEU A 31 -5.31 -1.78 7.81
CA LEU A 31 -5.43 -2.62 9.01
C LEU A 31 -6.18 -1.89 10.13
N PHE A 32 -5.80 -0.63 10.40
CA PHE A 32 -6.50 0.19 11.38
C PHE A 32 -7.98 0.41 11.02
N MET A 33 -8.26 0.76 9.75
CA MET A 33 -9.64 0.95 9.29
C MET A 33 -10.46 -0.34 9.40
N GLY A 34 -9.88 -1.50 9.09
CA GLY A 34 -10.52 -2.81 9.26
C GLY A 34 -10.93 -3.06 10.70
N CYS A 35 -10.04 -2.81 11.67
CA CYS A 35 -10.37 -2.91 13.09
C CYS A 35 -11.48 -1.93 13.49
N MET A 36 -11.44 -0.70 12.97
CA MET A 36 -12.46 0.32 13.27
C MET A 36 -13.84 -0.09 12.75
N VAL A 37 -13.94 -0.65 11.54
CA VAL A 37 -15.20 -1.16 10.97
C VAL A 37 -15.78 -2.27 11.86
N ILE A 38 -14.95 -3.21 12.32
CA ILE A 38 -15.37 -4.28 13.23
C ILE A 38 -15.87 -3.69 14.57
N GLY A 39 -15.21 -2.65 15.07
CA GLY A 39 -15.62 -1.91 16.26
C GLY A 39 -17.00 -1.28 16.12
N ILE A 40 -17.28 -0.67 14.97
CA ILE A 40 -18.60 -0.08 14.67
C ILE A 40 -19.66 -1.18 14.60
N MET A 41 -19.39 -2.30 13.93
CA MET A 41 -20.35 -3.41 13.81
C MET A 41 -20.67 -4.07 15.16
N THR A 42 -19.71 -4.10 16.09
CA THR A 42 -19.86 -4.69 17.43
C THR A 42 -20.33 -3.68 18.48
N ASN A 43 -20.60 -2.43 18.09
CA ASN A 43 -20.95 -1.31 18.97
C ASN A 43 -19.91 -1.05 20.09
N GLN A 44 -18.66 -1.42 19.80
CA GLN A 44 -17.50 -1.37 20.70
C GLN A 44 -16.39 -0.53 20.06
N THR A 45 -16.76 0.66 19.56
CA THR A 45 -15.88 1.48 18.73
C THR A 45 -14.60 1.91 19.46
N LEU A 46 -14.69 2.28 20.74
CA LEU A 46 -13.53 2.76 21.51
C LEU A 46 -12.48 1.67 21.76
N THR A 47 -12.93 0.48 22.15
CA THR A 47 -12.05 -0.68 22.42
C THR A 47 -11.36 -1.16 21.16
N PHE A 48 -12.10 -1.28 20.06
CA PHE A 48 -11.53 -1.67 18.77
C PHE A 48 -10.66 -0.59 18.13
N THR A 49 -10.91 0.69 18.39
CA THR A 49 -10.02 1.78 17.96
C THR A 49 -8.66 1.66 18.65
N GLY A 50 -8.65 1.49 19.98
CA GLY A 50 -7.41 1.28 20.74
C GLY A 50 -6.66 0.02 20.28
N LEU A 51 -7.39 -1.08 20.10
CA LEU A 51 -6.83 -2.33 19.59
C LEU A 51 -6.28 -2.17 18.17
N GLY A 52 -6.99 -1.43 17.31
CA GLY A 52 -6.56 -1.12 15.95
C GLY A 52 -5.22 -0.36 15.90
N VAL A 53 -5.00 0.60 16.81
CA VAL A 53 -3.71 1.29 16.91
C VAL A 53 -2.59 0.33 17.32
N VAL A 54 -2.85 -0.54 18.31
CA VAL A 54 -1.87 -1.55 18.75
C VAL A 54 -1.49 -2.49 17.60
N VAL A 55 -2.49 -2.98 16.87
CA VAL A 55 -2.29 -3.84 15.70
C VAL A 55 -1.48 -3.10 14.62
N ALA A 56 -1.87 -1.88 14.27
CA ALA A 56 -1.19 -1.06 13.27
C ALA A 56 0.29 -0.81 13.63
N MET A 57 0.58 -0.44 14.88
CA MET A 57 1.96 -0.24 15.35
C MET A 57 2.77 -1.54 15.35
N SER A 58 2.18 -2.66 15.75
CA SER A 58 2.85 -3.96 15.72
C SER A 58 3.19 -4.38 14.30
N TYR A 59 2.27 -4.18 13.35
CA TYR A 59 2.48 -4.47 11.94
C TYR A 59 3.55 -3.55 11.34
N GLN A 60 3.54 -2.25 11.68
CA GLN A 60 4.56 -1.30 11.23
C GLN A 60 5.96 -1.71 11.71
N LYS A 61 6.09 -2.22 12.93
CA LYS A 61 7.35 -2.78 13.46
C LYS A 61 7.79 -4.04 12.72
N LEU A 62 6.87 -4.95 12.40
CA LEU A 62 7.17 -6.16 11.62
C LEU A 62 7.57 -5.85 10.18
N LYS A 63 6.98 -4.78 9.61
CA LYS A 63 7.29 -4.28 8.27
C LYS A 63 8.63 -3.55 8.21
N ALA A 64 9.10 -2.98 9.32
CA ALA A 64 10.37 -2.26 9.38
C ALA A 64 11.54 -3.20 9.02
N GLY A 65 12.14 -2.98 7.85
CA GLY A 65 13.25 -3.80 7.32
C GLY A 65 12.83 -4.88 6.30
N ARG A 66 11.54 -4.96 5.92
CA ARG A 66 11.07 -5.79 4.80
C ARG A 66 11.03 -5.01 3.49
N SER A 67 10.85 -5.74 2.39
CA SER A 67 10.78 -5.17 1.04
C SER A 67 9.70 -4.10 0.91
N ARG A 68 9.98 -3.10 0.08
CA ARG A 68 9.02 -2.08 -0.35
C ARG A 68 7.81 -2.81 -0.98
N ALA A 69 6.59 -2.43 -0.59
CA ALA A 69 5.34 -3.10 -0.98
C ALA A 69 5.11 -4.54 -0.42
N PHE A 70 5.66 -4.85 0.77
CA PHE A 70 5.41 -6.12 1.47
C PHE A 70 3.92 -6.49 1.60
N GLY A 71 3.05 -5.53 1.96
CA GLY A 71 1.62 -5.78 2.11
C GLY A 71 0.95 -6.24 0.80
N LEU A 72 1.30 -5.61 -0.32
CA LEU A 72 0.82 -5.99 -1.67
C LEU A 72 1.33 -7.37 -2.08
N HIS A 73 2.60 -7.69 -1.79
CA HIS A 73 3.16 -9.01 -2.06
C HIS A 73 2.48 -10.10 -1.22
N ALA A 74 2.27 -9.84 0.07
CA ALA A 74 1.54 -10.77 0.93
C ALA A 74 0.12 -10.98 0.40
N LEU A 75 -0.58 -9.90 0.04
CA LEU A 75 -1.92 -9.99 -0.54
C LEU A 75 -1.92 -10.81 -1.84
N TYR A 76 -0.94 -10.58 -2.73
CA TYR A 76 -0.81 -11.34 -3.97
C TYR A 76 -0.68 -12.86 -3.73
N TRP A 77 0.08 -13.27 -2.72
CA TRP A 77 0.30 -14.69 -2.43
C TRP A 77 -0.84 -15.34 -1.65
N TYR A 78 -1.49 -14.61 -0.74
CA TYR A 78 -2.53 -15.16 0.15
C TYR A 78 -3.96 -15.00 -0.37
N LEU A 79 -4.20 -14.01 -1.24
CA LEU A 79 -5.52 -13.79 -1.80
C LEU A 79 -5.64 -14.59 -3.12
N PRO A 80 -6.64 -15.49 -3.27
CA PRO A 80 -6.90 -16.21 -4.51
C PRO A 80 -7.55 -15.29 -5.57
N THR A 81 -7.00 -14.09 -5.75
CA THR A 81 -7.41 -13.17 -6.80
C THR A 81 -6.72 -13.56 -8.09
N SER A 82 -7.37 -14.40 -8.88
CA SER A 82 -7.08 -14.51 -10.30
C SER A 82 -7.64 -13.25 -10.96
N PHE A 83 -6.83 -12.18 -11.08
CA PHE A 83 -7.21 -10.95 -11.79
C PHE A 83 -7.40 -11.15 -13.31
N GLY A 84 -7.70 -12.36 -13.79
CA GLY A 84 -7.82 -12.69 -15.21
C GLY A 84 -6.48 -12.71 -15.97
N PHE A 85 -5.45 -12.06 -15.43
CA PHE A 85 -4.10 -12.03 -15.98
C PHE A 85 -3.32 -13.29 -15.60
N ARG A 86 -3.64 -14.40 -16.29
CA ARG A 86 -2.88 -15.66 -16.19
C ARG A 86 -1.48 -15.54 -16.80
N ILE A 87 -1.31 -14.62 -17.75
CA ILE A 87 -0.09 -14.35 -18.51
C ILE A 87 -0.04 -12.83 -18.73
N THR A 88 1.11 -12.21 -18.48
CA THR A 88 1.40 -10.86 -18.98
C THR A 88 1.43 -10.91 -20.50
N PRO A 89 0.69 -10.05 -21.23
CA PRO A 89 0.72 -10.07 -22.68
C PRO A 89 2.16 -10.00 -23.21
N PRO A 90 2.48 -10.67 -24.33
CA PRO A 90 3.84 -10.67 -24.87
C PRO A 90 4.35 -9.25 -25.06
N SER A 91 5.54 -8.95 -24.53
CA SER A 91 6.15 -7.61 -24.61
C SER A 91 6.43 -7.13 -26.04
N ALA A 92 6.31 -8.03 -27.03
CA ALA A 92 6.42 -7.73 -28.45
C ALA A 92 5.19 -6.97 -28.99
N VAL A 93 4.02 -7.09 -28.35
CA VAL A 93 2.81 -6.39 -28.78
C VAL A 93 2.86 -4.96 -28.24
N ARG A 94 3.01 -3.98 -29.14
CA ARG A 94 3.08 -2.54 -28.83
C ARG A 94 1.78 -1.79 -29.07
N GLU A 95 0.73 -2.50 -29.44
CA GLU A 95 -0.59 -1.92 -29.69
C GLU A 95 -1.42 -2.01 -28.42
N PHE A 96 -1.85 -0.85 -27.91
CA PHE A 96 -2.79 -0.76 -26.82
C PHE A 96 -4.20 -0.82 -27.41
N ILE A 97 -4.84 -1.99 -27.34
CA ILE A 97 -6.26 -2.12 -27.67
C ILE A 97 -6.99 -1.70 -26.39
N GLY A 98 -7.58 -0.50 -26.45
CA GLY A 98 -8.18 0.20 -25.30
C GLY A 98 -9.23 -0.61 -24.55
#